data_AF-A0A8T6NES6-F1
#
_entry.id   AF-A0A8T6NES6-F1
#
_cell.length_a   1.000
_cell.length_b   1.000
_cell.length_c   1.000
_cell.angle_alpha   90.00
_cell.angle_beta   90.00
_cell.angle_gamma   90.00
#
_symmetry.space_group_name_H-M   'P 1'
#
loop_
_entity.id
_entity.type
_entity.pdbx_description
1 polymer ?
#
loop_
_entity_poly.entity_id
_entity_poly.type
_entity_poly.pdbx_seq_one_letter_code
_entity_poly.pdbx_strand_id
1 'polypeptide(L)'
;RRLRITKALTQDLLVPADADVVIEGWVDAKETRTEGPFGDHFGFYSLTGQYPVLNVTALTRRKDAILPATIVGQPPMEDGYLGEAIGKQFRPILSFQHRDVLDVHLPLETGFHNLAIVKSKQRYPRQARKTCLGLLGAGQMMFLKIMIATDDDPSDLDALLSALNDRVDPDSDITIIPGMVSDALEPASTFENVQSKLIIDTTKIIPSDPRSGSPLEGSFVDDCPAWRRGEEDAPKISENLLKEISELQDVADCRLLRDSMLVVTVDIEGRPDPRTGASWPDEENAAKKVKKINQLRNSIWQLDSQTAIRWLFVTDNDLDLHGDGAKRRLLWQLTSRFAVERDFIAENGRIFWDATTPIPSLEGETPVRRWPAITMHDPETLKAIERFDLPPWPNNLVM
;
A
#
# COMPACT_ATOMS: atom_id res chain seq x y z
N ARG A 1 -4.74 27.33 -26.66
CA ARG A 1 -6.02 28.09 -26.60
C ARG A 1 -6.22 28.52 -25.15
N ARG A 2 -6.63 29.76 -24.87
CA ARG A 2 -6.92 30.18 -23.49
C ARG A 2 -8.26 29.56 -23.03
N LEU A 3 -8.34 29.14 -21.78
CA LEU A 3 -9.60 28.71 -21.16
C LEU A 3 -10.56 29.91 -21.13
N ARG A 4 -11.79 29.73 -21.61
CA ARG A 4 -12.84 30.76 -21.52
C ARG A 4 -13.46 30.70 -20.14
N ILE A 5 -13.57 31.86 -19.50
CA ILE A 5 -14.14 32.01 -18.16
C ILE A 5 -15.24 33.07 -18.19
N THR A 6 -16.24 32.92 -17.32
CA THR A 6 -17.36 33.86 -17.15
C THR A 6 -17.67 34.05 -15.68
N LYS A 7 -18.33 35.16 -15.33
CA LYS A 7 -18.82 35.39 -13.96
C LYS A 7 -19.94 34.39 -13.63
N ALA A 8 -19.90 33.85 -12.41
CA ALA A 8 -20.99 33.11 -11.81
C ALA A 8 -22.24 34.00 -11.64
N LEU A 9 -23.43 33.41 -11.50
CA LEU A 9 -24.70 34.14 -11.47
C LEU A 9 -24.92 34.87 -10.15
N THR A 10 -24.64 34.21 -9.02
CA THR A 10 -24.90 34.74 -7.66
C THR A 10 -23.62 35.08 -6.92
N GLN A 11 -22.45 34.69 -7.46
CA GLN A 11 -21.14 34.89 -6.84
C GLN A 11 -20.22 35.76 -7.70
N ASP A 12 -19.21 36.38 -7.09
CA ASP A 12 -18.16 37.11 -7.82
C ASP A 12 -17.06 36.19 -8.40
N LEU A 13 -17.20 34.87 -8.22
CA LEU A 13 -16.27 33.87 -8.74
C LEU A 13 -16.36 33.75 -10.26
N LEU A 14 -15.23 33.41 -10.89
CA LEU A 14 -15.14 33.10 -12.31
C LEU A 14 -15.15 31.58 -12.50
N VAL A 15 -15.98 31.10 -13.41
CA VAL A 15 -16.13 29.67 -13.74
C VAL A 15 -15.82 29.41 -15.21
N PRO A 16 -15.43 28.18 -15.61
CA PRO A 16 -15.26 27.84 -17.02
C PRO A 16 -16.56 28.07 -17.80
N ALA A 17 -16.52 28.89 -18.85
CA ALA A 17 -17.70 29.26 -19.63
C ALA A 17 -18.30 28.08 -20.41
N ASP A 18 -17.51 27.02 -20.59
CA ASP A 18 -17.88 25.80 -21.31
C ASP A 18 -18.27 24.65 -20.37
N ALA A 19 -18.40 24.89 -19.06
CA ALA A 19 -18.85 23.87 -18.10
C ALA A 19 -20.29 23.42 -18.40
N ASP A 20 -20.54 22.12 -18.30
CA ASP A 20 -21.88 21.57 -18.51
C ASP A 20 -22.86 21.95 -17.39
N VAL A 21 -22.38 21.88 -16.14
CA VAL A 21 -23.13 22.23 -14.92
C VAL A 21 -22.22 23.02 -13.99
N VAL A 22 -22.75 24.07 -13.38
CA VAL A 22 -22.11 24.86 -12.32
C VAL A 22 -23.05 24.92 -11.13
N ILE A 23 -22.54 24.55 -9.96
CA ILE A 23 -23.24 24.64 -8.67
C ILE A 23 -22.62 25.81 -7.90
N GLU A 24 -23.44 26.81 -7.58
CA GLU A 24 -23.03 28.01 -6.87
C GLU A 24 -23.62 28.01 -5.47
N GLY A 25 -22.85 28.44 -4.48
CA GLY A 25 -23.29 28.44 -3.10
C GLY A 25 -22.25 29.02 -2.15
N TRP A 26 -22.51 28.86 -0.87
CA TRP A 26 -21.61 29.25 0.20
C TRP A 26 -21.58 28.17 1.28
N VAL A 27 -20.53 28.18 2.09
CA VAL A 27 -20.32 27.22 3.18
C VAL A 27 -20.23 27.99 4.48
N ASP A 28 -21.04 27.64 5.48
CA ASP A 28 -20.79 28.06 6.86
C ASP A 28 -19.78 27.10 7.48
N ALA A 29 -18.64 27.62 7.95
CA ALA A 29 -17.65 26.80 8.65
C ALA A 29 -18.18 26.16 9.95
N LYS A 30 -19.33 26.64 10.48
CA LYS A 30 -19.99 26.11 11.68
C LYS A 30 -21.13 25.15 11.37
N GLU A 31 -21.68 25.17 10.16
CA GLU A 31 -22.74 24.25 9.77
C GLU A 31 -22.11 22.98 9.18
N THR A 32 -22.25 21.87 9.89
CA THR A 32 -21.79 20.57 9.40
C THR A 32 -22.93 19.56 9.41
N ARG A 33 -22.84 18.58 8.51
CA ARG A 33 -23.73 17.40 8.47
C ARG A 33 -22.90 16.14 8.34
N THR A 34 -23.52 15.03 8.72
CA THR A 34 -22.92 13.71 8.56
C THR A 34 -22.84 13.38 7.07
N GLU A 35 -21.63 13.14 6.58
CA GLU A 35 -21.33 12.58 5.27
C GLU A 35 -20.93 11.11 5.45
N GLY A 36 -21.09 10.31 4.40
CA GLY A 36 -20.73 8.90 4.39
C GLY A 36 -21.78 7.97 5.00
N PRO A 37 -21.46 6.67 5.15
CA PRO A 37 -20.22 6.05 4.68
C PRO A 37 -20.11 6.11 3.15
N PHE A 38 -18.89 6.20 2.62
CA PHE A 38 -18.65 6.29 1.18
C PHE A 38 -17.44 5.44 0.78
N GLY A 39 -17.44 4.87 -0.41
CA GLY A 39 -16.27 4.13 -0.89
C GLY A 39 -15.08 5.07 -1.08
N ASP A 40 -13.86 4.61 -0.77
CA ASP A 40 -12.64 5.37 -1.01
C ASP A 40 -11.69 4.67 -2.00
N HIS A 41 -10.60 5.38 -2.32
CA HIS A 41 -9.59 4.94 -3.28
C HIS A 41 -8.67 3.83 -2.75
N PHE A 42 -8.72 3.51 -1.45
CA PHE A 42 -8.06 2.31 -0.91
C PHE A 42 -8.92 1.06 -1.09
N GLY A 43 -10.19 1.22 -1.50
CA GLY A 43 -11.12 0.12 -1.68
C GLY A 43 -11.90 -0.26 -0.43
N PHE A 44 -11.98 0.65 0.54
CA PHE A 44 -12.77 0.46 1.76
C PHE A 44 -13.88 1.50 1.84
N TYR A 45 -14.91 1.19 2.63
CA TYR A 45 -15.88 2.20 3.03
C TYR A 45 -15.28 3.07 4.11
N SER A 46 -15.10 4.35 3.77
CA SER A 46 -14.75 5.38 4.72
C SER A 46 -15.86 5.57 5.74
N LEU A 47 -15.46 6.13 6.86
CA LEU A 47 -16.29 6.29 8.02
C LEU A 47 -17.14 7.56 7.90
N THR A 48 -18.31 7.55 8.55
CA THR A 48 -19.09 8.78 8.64
C THR A 48 -18.33 9.88 9.37
N GLY A 49 -18.43 11.10 8.87
CA GLY A 49 -17.78 12.27 9.45
C GLY A 49 -18.66 13.52 9.35
N GLN A 50 -18.36 14.52 10.16
CA GLN A 50 -19.02 15.83 10.08
C GLN A 50 -18.29 16.70 9.07
N TYR A 51 -18.94 17.05 7.97
CA TYR A 51 -18.37 17.90 6.92
C TYR A 51 -19.21 19.16 6.69
N PRO A 52 -18.60 20.27 6.23
CA PRO A 52 -19.31 21.51 5.96
C PRO A 52 -20.42 21.37 4.93
N VAL A 53 -21.54 22.06 5.14
CA VAL A 53 -22.68 22.04 4.22
C VAL A 53 -22.52 23.10 3.12
N LEU A 54 -22.61 22.70 1.86
CA LEU A 54 -22.74 23.62 0.74
C LEU A 54 -24.20 24.10 0.61
N ASN A 55 -24.45 25.34 0.99
CA ASN A 55 -25.74 26.00 0.79
C ASN A 55 -25.85 26.52 -0.65
N VAL A 56 -26.55 25.77 -1.49
CA VAL A 56 -26.71 26.07 -2.92
C VAL A 56 -27.61 27.29 -3.13
N THR A 57 -27.12 28.27 -3.89
CA THR A 57 -27.85 29.50 -4.26
C THR A 57 -28.28 29.53 -5.71
N ALA A 58 -27.54 28.85 -6.60
CA ALA A 58 -27.92 28.68 -8.00
C ALA A 58 -27.33 27.39 -8.58
N LEU A 59 -28.04 26.82 -9.55
CA LEU A 59 -27.55 25.76 -10.42
C LEU A 59 -27.73 26.24 -11.86
N THR A 60 -26.63 26.48 -12.55
CA THR A 60 -26.63 26.87 -13.97
C THR A 60 -26.11 25.73 -14.82
N ARG A 61 -26.66 25.56 -16.02
CA ARG A 61 -26.24 24.51 -16.95
C ARG A 61 -26.45 24.93 -18.38
N ARG A 62 -25.70 24.33 -19.30
CA ARG A 62 -25.97 24.45 -20.73
C ARG A 62 -27.21 23.64 -21.13
N LYS A 63 -27.70 23.88 -22.35
CA LYS A 63 -28.67 22.98 -22.98
C LYS A 63 -28.01 21.62 -23.23
N ASP A 64 -28.75 20.54 -22.97
CA ASP A 64 -28.27 19.15 -23.13
C ASP A 64 -26.97 18.88 -22.34
N ALA A 65 -26.96 19.35 -21.09
CA ALA A 65 -25.82 19.19 -20.18
C ALA A 65 -25.57 17.73 -19.82
N ILE A 66 -24.29 17.36 -19.75
CA ILE A 66 -23.81 16.05 -19.31
C ILE A 66 -23.19 16.21 -17.93
N LEU A 67 -23.61 15.36 -16.98
CA LEU A 67 -22.97 15.27 -15.66
C LEU A 67 -21.99 14.09 -15.67
N PRO A 68 -20.68 14.33 -15.77
CA PRO A 68 -19.70 13.26 -15.56
C PRO A 68 -19.77 12.83 -14.10
N ALA A 69 -19.80 11.52 -13.88
CA ALA A 69 -19.74 10.92 -12.55
C ALA A 69 -18.74 9.77 -12.61
N THR A 70 -17.94 9.66 -11.56
CA THR A 70 -17.05 8.51 -11.34
C THR A 70 -17.53 7.76 -10.11
N ILE A 71 -17.10 6.51 -10.03
CA ILE A 71 -17.14 5.71 -8.80
C ILE A 71 -15.71 5.53 -8.31
N VAL A 72 -15.58 5.32 -7.02
CA VAL A 72 -14.32 4.97 -6.36
C VAL A 72 -14.52 3.66 -5.60
N GLY A 73 -13.43 2.95 -5.37
CA GLY A 73 -13.44 1.66 -4.72
C GLY A 73 -12.10 0.96 -4.91
N GLN A 74 -12.12 -0.37 -4.89
CA GLN A 74 -10.88 -1.13 -4.95
C GLN A 74 -10.12 -0.83 -6.25
N PRO A 75 -8.85 -0.39 -6.18
CA PRO A 75 -8.10 -0.05 -7.37
C PRO A 75 -7.96 -1.21 -8.37
N PRO A 76 -7.90 -0.92 -9.68
CA PRO A 76 -7.80 0.41 -10.27
C PRO A 76 -9.18 1.05 -10.51
N MET A 77 -9.27 2.35 -10.30
CA MET A 77 -10.43 3.19 -10.59
C MET A 77 -9.96 4.43 -11.39
N GLU A 78 -10.89 5.25 -11.91
CA GLU A 78 -10.56 6.41 -12.77
C GLU A 78 -9.55 7.38 -12.11
N ASP A 79 -9.75 7.63 -10.82
CA ASP A 79 -8.90 8.45 -9.96
C ASP A 79 -7.45 7.92 -9.89
N GLY A 80 -7.26 6.60 -9.91
CA GLY A 80 -5.94 5.98 -10.00
C GLY A 80 -5.18 6.42 -11.25
N TYR A 81 -5.81 6.36 -12.43
CA TYR A 81 -5.18 6.77 -13.69
C TYR A 81 -4.87 8.28 -13.70
N LEU A 82 -5.74 9.11 -13.10
CA LEU A 82 -5.46 10.53 -12.90
C LEU A 82 -4.26 10.73 -11.96
N GLY A 83 -4.19 9.97 -10.88
CA GLY A 83 -3.07 9.98 -9.92
C GLY A 83 -1.74 9.62 -10.58
N GLU A 84 -1.70 8.58 -11.41
CA GLU A 84 -0.49 8.20 -12.16
C GLU A 84 -0.03 9.30 -13.11
N ALA A 85 -0.97 9.92 -13.84
CA ALA A 85 -0.68 11.02 -14.75
C ALA A 85 -0.12 12.24 -13.98
N ILE A 86 -0.72 12.58 -12.84
CA ILE A 86 -0.26 13.64 -11.94
C ILE A 86 1.15 13.32 -11.42
N GLY A 87 1.40 12.10 -10.94
CA GLY A 87 2.72 11.67 -10.45
C GLY A 87 3.83 11.92 -11.49
N LYS A 88 3.58 11.55 -12.75
CA LYS A 88 4.51 11.82 -13.88
C LYS A 88 4.72 13.32 -14.12
N GLN A 89 3.66 14.13 -14.04
CA GLN A 89 3.73 15.57 -14.26
C GLN A 89 4.44 16.33 -13.13
N PHE A 90 4.35 15.85 -11.88
CA PHE A 90 4.99 16.48 -10.72
C PHE A 90 6.46 16.10 -10.54
N ARG A 91 6.95 15.09 -11.26
CA ARG A 91 8.36 14.66 -11.22
C ARG A 91 9.37 15.81 -11.32
N PRO A 92 9.27 16.80 -12.24
CA PRO A 92 10.24 17.90 -12.30
C PRO A 92 10.30 18.74 -11.02
N ILE A 93 9.18 18.88 -10.32
CA ILE A 93 9.10 19.61 -9.04
C ILE A 93 9.80 18.79 -7.95
N LEU A 94 9.53 17.48 -7.89
CA LEU A 94 10.21 16.57 -6.96
C LEU A 94 11.72 16.56 -7.20
N SER A 95 12.17 16.42 -8.45
CA SER A 95 13.58 16.46 -8.83
C SER A 95 14.23 17.83 -8.63
N PHE A 96 13.45 18.91 -8.55
CA PHE A 96 13.97 20.24 -8.20
C PHE A 96 14.31 20.32 -6.71
N GLN A 97 13.41 19.85 -5.84
CA GLN A 97 13.61 19.84 -4.39
C GLN A 97 14.60 18.75 -3.94
N HIS A 98 14.50 17.56 -4.52
CA HIS A 98 15.35 16.40 -4.26
C HIS A 98 16.09 16.00 -5.53
N ARG A 99 17.26 16.61 -5.75
CA ARG A 99 18.09 16.44 -6.97
C ARG A 99 18.58 15.01 -7.23
N ASP A 100 18.43 14.15 -6.24
CA ASP A 100 18.74 12.73 -6.28
C ASP A 100 17.59 11.82 -6.68
N VAL A 101 16.36 12.35 -6.78
CA VAL A 101 15.22 11.66 -7.38
C VAL A 101 15.36 11.68 -8.89
N LEU A 102 15.60 10.50 -9.46
CA LEU A 102 15.61 10.29 -10.90
C LEU A 102 14.20 10.06 -11.42
N ASP A 103 13.41 9.23 -10.74
CA ASP A 103 12.05 8.87 -11.15
C ASP A 103 11.23 8.37 -9.95
N VAL A 104 9.91 8.36 -10.08
CA VAL A 104 8.97 7.88 -9.05
C VAL A 104 7.82 7.14 -9.72
N HIS A 105 7.46 5.99 -9.17
CA HIS A 105 6.26 5.25 -9.53
C HIS A 105 5.38 5.04 -8.31
N LEU A 106 4.08 5.28 -8.47
CA LEU A 106 3.04 5.04 -7.48
C LEU A 106 2.11 3.98 -8.07
N PRO A 107 2.22 2.70 -7.67
CA PRO A 107 1.40 1.63 -8.23
C PRO A 107 -0.09 1.91 -8.04
N LEU A 108 -0.87 1.72 -9.10
CA LEU A 108 -2.32 1.96 -9.09
C LEU A 108 -3.00 1.05 -8.06
N GLU A 109 -2.54 -0.19 -7.97
CA GLU A 109 -3.04 -1.25 -7.09
C GLU A 109 -3.02 -0.87 -5.61
N THR A 110 -2.15 0.07 -5.22
CA THR A 110 -1.98 0.49 -3.83
C THR A 110 -2.74 1.79 -3.52
N GLY A 111 -3.73 2.13 -4.35
CA GLY A 111 -4.47 3.39 -4.26
C GLY A 111 -3.56 4.61 -4.44
N PHE A 112 -2.41 4.44 -5.12
CA PHE A 112 -1.32 5.42 -5.34
C PHE A 112 -0.77 6.16 -4.10
N HIS A 113 -1.33 5.92 -2.91
CA HIS A 113 -1.03 6.62 -1.65
C HIS A 113 -0.36 5.73 -0.59
N ASN A 114 -0.37 4.40 -0.72
CA ASN A 114 0.27 3.51 0.28
C ASN A 114 1.72 3.14 -0.05
N LEU A 115 2.10 3.15 -1.32
CA LEU A 115 3.44 2.74 -1.78
C LEU A 115 3.99 3.71 -2.82
N ALA A 116 5.23 4.13 -2.62
CA ALA A 116 6.04 4.78 -3.65
C ALA A 116 7.33 4.02 -3.90
N ILE A 117 7.67 3.85 -5.18
CA ILE A 117 8.94 3.28 -5.63
C ILE A 117 9.75 4.41 -6.23
N VAL A 118 10.90 4.71 -5.62
CA VAL A 118 11.69 5.90 -5.92
C VAL A 118 13.02 5.48 -6.51
N LYS A 119 13.26 5.89 -7.76
CA LYS A 119 14.57 5.74 -8.38
C LYS A 119 15.51 6.83 -7.87
N SER A 120 16.52 6.45 -7.09
CA SER A 120 17.45 7.39 -6.45
C SER A 120 18.88 7.24 -6.95
N LYS A 121 19.60 8.36 -7.11
CA LYS A 121 21.06 8.37 -7.32
C LYS A 121 21.77 7.79 -6.09
N GLN A 122 22.84 7.03 -6.32
CA GLN A 122 23.76 6.54 -5.29
C GLN A 122 25.18 7.09 -5.53
N ARG A 123 25.46 8.29 -5.01
CA ARG A 123 26.78 8.95 -5.11
C ARG A 123 27.60 8.85 -3.84
N TYR A 124 26.93 8.61 -2.72
CA TYR A 124 27.53 8.42 -1.41
C TYR A 124 26.68 7.39 -0.63
N PRO A 125 27.27 6.74 0.40
CA PRO A 125 26.60 5.66 1.10
C PRO A 125 25.24 6.09 1.66
N ARG A 126 24.24 5.21 1.51
CA ARG A 126 22.86 5.39 2.03
C ARG A 126 22.12 6.63 1.50
N GLN A 127 22.49 7.15 0.32
CA GLN A 127 21.82 8.29 -0.30
C GLN A 127 20.32 8.04 -0.55
N ALA A 128 19.95 6.82 -0.94
CA ALA A 128 18.56 6.37 -1.09
C ALA A 128 17.70 6.67 0.16
N ARG A 129 18.17 6.29 1.35
CA ARG A 129 17.41 6.46 2.61
C ARG A 129 17.15 7.91 2.94
N LYS A 130 18.17 8.76 2.77
CA LYS A 130 18.04 10.22 2.89
C LYS A 130 17.00 10.76 1.93
N THR A 131 16.99 10.28 0.69
CA THR A 131 16.01 10.69 -0.33
C THR A 131 14.61 10.31 0.09
N CYS A 132 14.40 9.07 0.52
CA CYS A 132 13.10 8.60 0.98
C CYS A 132 12.59 9.38 2.20
N LEU A 133 13.45 9.60 3.20
CA LEU A 133 13.11 10.40 4.38
C LEU A 133 12.69 11.82 4.01
N GLY A 134 13.39 12.45 3.06
CA GLY A 134 13.03 13.78 2.57
C GLY A 134 11.66 13.81 1.87
N LEU A 135 11.37 12.81 1.04
CA LEU A 135 10.09 12.71 0.33
C LEU A 135 8.91 12.40 1.27
N LEU A 136 9.13 11.60 2.33
CA LEU A 136 8.12 11.38 3.37
C LEU A 136 7.77 12.65 4.17
N GLY A 137 8.51 13.74 4.00
CA GLY A 137 8.16 15.07 4.52
C GLY A 137 7.63 16.04 3.46
N ALA A 138 7.47 15.62 2.20
CA ALA A 138 7.23 16.52 1.07
C ALA A 138 5.78 16.48 0.55
N GLY A 139 4.99 17.51 0.83
CA GLY A 139 3.65 17.68 0.27
C GLY A 139 2.75 16.47 0.54
N GLN A 140 2.05 15.98 -0.48
CA GLN A 140 1.15 14.83 -0.36
C GLN A 140 1.88 13.49 -0.18
N MET A 141 3.20 13.42 -0.42
CA MET A 141 3.98 12.20 -0.20
C MET A 141 4.13 11.88 1.30
N MET A 142 3.81 12.82 2.19
CA MET A 142 3.79 12.57 3.63
C MET A 142 2.74 11.55 4.07
N PHE A 143 1.75 11.24 3.21
CA PHE A 143 0.73 10.23 3.50
C PHE A 143 1.21 8.79 3.19
N LEU A 144 2.29 8.62 2.43
CA LEU A 144 2.81 7.30 2.04
C LEU A 144 3.22 6.46 3.24
N LYS A 145 2.70 5.22 3.31
CA LYS A 145 3.08 4.23 4.33
C LYS A 145 4.43 3.59 4.03
N ILE A 146 4.68 3.25 2.76
CA ILE A 146 5.87 2.53 2.32
C ILE A 146 6.60 3.34 1.23
N MET A 147 7.93 3.40 1.33
CA MET A 147 8.78 3.92 0.28
C MET A 147 9.93 2.97 -0.02
N ILE A 148 10.02 2.50 -1.26
CA ILE A 148 11.08 1.60 -1.71
C ILE A 148 12.04 2.38 -2.60
N ALA A 149 13.30 2.51 -2.19
CA ALA A 149 14.34 3.10 -3.03
C ALA A 149 14.95 2.03 -3.94
N THR A 150 15.08 2.34 -5.23
CA THR A 150 15.72 1.46 -6.23
C THR A 150 16.65 2.25 -7.15
N ASP A 151 17.57 1.57 -7.82
CA ASP A 151 18.34 2.10 -8.96
C ASP A 151 17.81 1.58 -10.32
N ASP A 152 16.87 0.64 -10.30
CA ASP A 152 16.19 0.08 -11.49
C ASP A 152 15.00 0.98 -11.94
N ASP A 153 14.24 0.57 -12.95
CA ASP A 153 13.02 1.29 -13.37
C ASP A 153 11.94 1.12 -12.29
N PRO A 154 11.42 2.20 -11.67
CA PRO A 154 10.45 2.07 -10.59
C PRO A 154 9.08 1.57 -11.06
N SER A 155 8.79 1.60 -12.36
CA SER A 155 7.53 1.09 -12.93
C SER A 155 7.57 -0.40 -13.28
N ASP A 156 8.76 -1.02 -13.29
CA ASP A 156 8.93 -2.46 -13.50
C ASP A 156 8.82 -3.21 -12.15
N LEU A 157 7.60 -3.60 -11.81
CA LEU A 157 7.32 -4.31 -10.56
C LEU A 157 7.95 -5.71 -10.50
N ASP A 158 8.22 -6.36 -11.64
CA ASP A 158 8.84 -7.68 -11.67
C ASP A 158 10.36 -7.57 -11.41
N ALA A 159 11.01 -6.55 -12.00
CA ALA A 159 12.39 -6.19 -11.65
C ALA A 159 12.51 -5.75 -10.18
N LEU A 160 11.52 -5.01 -9.66
CA LEU A 160 11.49 -4.63 -8.25
C LEU A 160 11.41 -5.84 -7.32
N LEU A 161 10.57 -6.83 -7.62
CA LEU A 161 10.50 -8.07 -6.85
C LEU A 161 11.85 -8.80 -6.83
N SER A 162 12.56 -8.82 -7.97
CA SER A 162 13.91 -9.38 -8.04
C SER A 162 14.91 -8.56 -7.23
N ALA A 163 14.83 -7.22 -7.24
CA ALA A 163 15.68 -6.36 -6.40
C ALA A 163 15.40 -6.54 -4.89
N LEU A 164 14.14 -6.67 -4.48
CA LEU A 164 13.74 -6.98 -3.10
C LEU A 164 14.26 -8.34 -2.64
N ASN A 165 14.23 -9.33 -3.54
CA ASN A 165 14.87 -10.61 -3.30
C ASN A 165 16.39 -10.39 -3.20
N ASP A 166 17.08 -10.04 -4.28
CA ASP A 166 18.54 -10.20 -4.35
C ASP A 166 19.31 -9.18 -3.50
N ARG A 167 18.72 -8.03 -3.15
CA ARG A 167 19.45 -6.87 -2.63
C ARG A 167 18.93 -6.30 -1.31
N VAL A 168 17.95 -6.91 -0.65
CA VAL A 168 17.51 -6.44 0.67
C VAL A 168 17.99 -7.40 1.73
N ASP A 169 18.89 -6.91 2.56
CA ASP A 169 19.22 -7.52 3.83
C ASP A 169 18.28 -6.94 4.91
N PRO A 170 17.36 -7.75 5.48
CA PRO A 170 16.37 -7.26 6.43
C PRO A 170 16.93 -6.46 7.61
N ASP A 171 18.09 -6.84 8.11
CA ASP A 171 18.69 -6.21 9.29
C ASP A 171 19.30 -4.84 8.97
N SER A 172 19.82 -4.65 7.74
CA SER A 172 20.55 -3.43 7.39
C SER A 172 19.83 -2.52 6.40
N ASP A 173 18.87 -3.01 5.61
CA ASP A 173 18.21 -2.30 4.50
C ASP A 173 16.77 -1.86 4.77
N ILE A 174 16.25 -2.16 5.96
CA ILE A 174 14.93 -1.72 6.42
C ILE A 174 15.07 -0.54 7.38
N THR A 175 14.16 0.44 7.28
CA THR A 175 14.05 1.54 8.25
C THR A 175 12.59 1.79 8.58
N ILE A 176 12.25 1.67 9.85
CA ILE A 176 10.91 1.96 10.38
C ILE A 176 10.95 3.33 11.06
N ILE A 177 9.98 4.18 10.74
CA ILE A 177 9.83 5.51 11.35
C ILE A 177 8.50 5.54 12.11
N PRO A 178 8.50 5.47 13.45
CA PRO A 178 7.27 5.39 14.23
C PRO A 178 6.53 6.73 14.31
N GLY A 179 5.20 6.68 14.38
CA GLY A 179 4.36 7.82 14.80
C GLY A 179 4.32 9.01 13.82
N MET A 180 4.32 8.74 12.52
CA MET A 180 4.27 9.75 11.47
C MET A 180 2.83 10.04 11.02
N VAL A 181 2.65 11.08 10.19
CA VAL A 181 1.34 11.45 9.63
C VAL A 181 0.78 10.32 8.76
N SER A 182 -0.50 10.00 8.97
CA SER A 182 -1.28 9.07 8.15
C SER A 182 -2.33 9.78 7.32
N ASP A 183 -2.77 9.12 6.26
CA ASP A 183 -4.00 9.48 5.58
C ASP A 183 -5.19 9.25 6.54
N ALA A 184 -6.20 10.12 6.51
CA ALA A 184 -7.41 9.95 7.31
C ALA A 184 -8.18 8.68 6.91
N LEU A 185 -8.02 8.24 5.66
CA LEU A 185 -8.68 7.07 5.08
C LEU A 185 -7.90 5.77 5.30
N GLU A 186 -6.65 5.82 5.80
CA GLU A 186 -5.83 4.63 6.01
C GLU A 186 -6.53 3.65 6.98
N PRO A 187 -6.99 2.47 6.53
CA PRO A 187 -7.84 1.55 7.29
C PRO A 187 -7.12 0.89 8.47
N ALA A 188 -5.84 0.52 8.31
CA ALA A 188 -5.13 -0.41 9.19
C ALA A 188 -4.41 0.25 10.36
N SER A 189 -4.11 1.55 10.26
CA SER A 189 -3.52 2.34 11.34
C SER A 189 -4.34 2.23 12.62
N THR A 190 -3.66 2.06 13.74
CA THR A 190 -4.30 2.02 15.06
C THR A 190 -4.96 3.34 15.43
N PHE A 191 -4.30 4.44 15.07
CA PHE A 191 -4.75 5.80 15.37
C PHE A 191 -5.11 6.52 14.08
N GLU A 192 -6.17 7.32 14.11
CA GLU A 192 -6.53 8.16 12.98
C GLU A 192 -5.43 9.20 12.73
N ASN A 193 -5.06 9.40 11.46
CA ASN A 193 -4.01 10.34 11.04
C ASN A 193 -2.59 10.05 11.58
N VAL A 194 -2.36 8.90 12.24
CA VAL A 194 -1.03 8.52 12.75
C VAL A 194 -0.69 7.09 12.34
N GLN A 195 0.48 6.90 11.74
CA GLN A 195 0.99 5.59 11.29
C GLN A 195 2.52 5.55 11.38
N SER A 196 3.10 4.37 11.58
CA SER A 196 4.52 4.19 11.31
C SER A 196 4.76 3.99 9.81
N LYS A 197 5.94 4.41 9.33
CA LYS A 197 6.31 4.35 7.92
C LYS A 197 7.50 3.42 7.70
N LEU A 198 7.55 2.81 6.52
CA LEU A 198 8.57 1.84 6.13
C LEU A 198 9.38 2.38 4.96
N ILE A 199 10.72 2.39 5.11
CA ILE A 199 11.66 2.61 4.02
C ILE A 199 12.40 1.31 3.75
N ILE A 200 12.46 0.90 2.48
CA ILE A 200 13.20 -0.28 2.02
C ILE A 200 14.24 0.18 0.99
N ASP A 201 15.52 -0.13 1.23
CA ASP A 201 16.63 0.25 0.35
C ASP A 201 17.09 -0.94 -0.50
N THR A 202 16.58 -1.05 -1.74
CA THR A 202 16.98 -2.12 -2.68
C THR A 202 18.17 -1.73 -3.55
N THR A 203 18.80 -0.57 -3.28
CA THR A 203 19.82 -0.03 -4.18
C THR A 203 21.13 -0.82 -4.13
N LYS A 204 21.85 -0.84 -5.24
CA LYS A 204 23.19 -1.45 -5.30
C LYS A 204 24.15 -0.77 -4.32
N ILE A 205 24.97 -1.60 -3.65
CA ILE A 205 26.05 -1.11 -2.78
C ILE A 205 27.12 -0.45 -3.67
N ILE A 206 27.44 0.81 -3.37
CA ILE A 206 28.49 1.54 -4.08
C ILE A 206 29.87 1.26 -3.46
N PRO A 207 30.98 1.42 -4.19
CA PRO A 207 32.32 1.13 -3.67
C PRO A 207 32.70 1.88 -2.39
N SER A 208 32.18 3.10 -2.20
CA SER A 208 32.47 3.89 -0.99
C SER A 208 31.63 3.49 0.24
N ASP A 209 30.66 2.59 0.11
CA ASP A 209 29.81 2.15 1.23
C ASP A 209 30.61 1.23 2.17
N PRO A 210 30.49 1.40 3.50
CA PRO A 210 31.09 0.51 4.51
C PRO A 210 30.88 -0.98 4.25
N ARG A 211 29.74 -1.37 3.67
CA ARG A 211 29.37 -2.77 3.38
C ARG A 211 30.04 -3.33 2.12
N SER A 212 30.71 -2.51 1.33
CA SER A 212 31.33 -2.95 0.06
C SER A 212 32.55 -3.86 0.24
N GLY A 213 33.10 -3.94 1.45
CA GLY A 213 34.37 -4.63 1.73
C GLY A 213 35.62 -3.78 1.47
N SER A 214 35.49 -2.60 0.85
CA SER A 214 36.62 -1.67 0.61
C SER A 214 36.16 -0.21 0.68
N PRO A 215 35.74 0.27 1.86
CA PRO A 215 35.20 1.61 2.03
C PRO A 215 36.26 2.71 1.89
N LEU A 216 35.82 3.96 2.02
CA LEU A 216 36.71 5.13 2.02
C LEU A 216 37.80 5.01 3.10
N GLU A 217 38.99 5.51 2.78
CA GLU A 217 40.15 5.52 3.69
C GLU A 217 39.77 6.07 5.08
N GLY A 218 40.17 5.35 6.13
CA GLY A 218 39.86 5.69 7.51
C GLY A 218 38.50 5.21 8.02
N SER A 219 37.69 4.56 7.18
CA SER A 219 36.42 3.93 7.59
C SER A 219 36.61 2.44 7.89
N PHE A 220 35.81 1.92 8.82
CA PHE A 220 35.72 0.48 9.07
C PHE A 220 34.85 -0.20 8.01
N VAL A 221 35.16 -1.46 7.72
CA VAL A 221 34.28 -2.34 6.94
C VAL A 221 33.10 -2.72 7.84
N ASP A 222 31.90 -2.51 7.32
CA ASP A 222 30.65 -2.92 7.96
C ASP A 222 30.30 -4.35 7.53
N ASP A 223 29.74 -5.13 8.43
CA ASP A 223 29.37 -6.51 8.11
C ASP A 223 28.24 -6.52 7.09
N CYS A 224 28.32 -7.45 6.15
CA CYS A 224 27.36 -7.57 5.08
C CYS A 224 27.39 -9.00 4.54
N PRO A 225 26.25 -9.62 4.26
CA PRO A 225 26.25 -10.94 3.63
C PRO A 225 26.90 -10.92 2.23
N ALA A 226 27.63 -11.97 1.88
CA ALA A 226 28.30 -12.10 0.57
C ALA A 226 27.31 -11.98 -0.60
N TRP A 227 26.14 -12.59 -0.48
CA TRP A 227 25.06 -12.47 -1.47
C TRP A 227 24.57 -11.03 -1.65
N ARG A 228 24.53 -10.24 -0.57
CA ARG A 228 24.09 -8.84 -0.61
C ARG A 228 25.11 -7.93 -1.32
N ARG A 229 26.40 -8.31 -1.26
CA ARG A 229 27.49 -7.71 -2.07
C ARG A 229 27.49 -8.18 -3.52
N GLY A 230 26.70 -9.20 -3.87
CA GLY A 230 26.68 -9.80 -5.20
C GLY A 230 27.83 -10.78 -5.46
N GLU A 231 28.45 -11.31 -4.40
CA GLU A 231 29.53 -12.31 -4.48
C GLU A 231 28.97 -13.74 -4.61
N GLU A 232 27.74 -13.94 -4.13
CA GLU A 232 27.01 -15.22 -4.11
C GLU A 232 25.54 -15.00 -4.48
N ASP A 233 24.84 -16.08 -4.79
CA ASP A 233 23.38 -16.04 -4.94
C ASP A 233 22.70 -15.80 -3.58
N ALA A 234 21.60 -15.05 -3.58
CA ALA A 234 20.77 -14.90 -2.39
C ALA A 234 20.22 -16.26 -1.90
N PRO A 235 19.96 -16.42 -0.59
CA PRO A 235 19.38 -17.65 -0.05
C PRO A 235 18.12 -18.09 -0.80
N LYS A 236 17.92 -19.40 -0.96
CA LYS A 236 16.81 -19.95 -1.74
C LYS A 236 16.05 -21.00 -0.94
N ILE A 237 14.73 -20.91 -0.96
CA ILE A 237 13.81 -21.87 -0.35
C ILE A 237 13.85 -23.14 -1.19
N SER A 238 14.24 -24.25 -0.57
CA SER A 238 14.25 -25.56 -1.24
C SER A 238 12.83 -26.07 -1.48
N GLU A 239 12.66 -26.90 -2.52
CA GLU A 239 11.37 -27.57 -2.79
C GLU A 239 10.90 -28.41 -1.59
N ASN A 240 11.82 -29.04 -0.86
CA ASN A 240 11.49 -29.82 0.33
C ASN A 240 10.95 -28.93 1.46
N LEU A 241 11.61 -27.79 1.73
CA LEU A 241 11.14 -26.84 2.74
C LEU A 241 9.76 -26.27 2.37
N LEU A 242 9.56 -25.92 1.10
CA LEU A 242 8.25 -25.46 0.62
C LEU A 242 7.17 -26.51 0.83
N LYS A 243 7.47 -27.78 0.53
CA LYS A 243 6.55 -28.89 0.75
C LYS A 243 6.21 -29.09 2.22
N GLU A 244 7.21 -29.10 3.10
CA GLU A 244 7.00 -29.22 4.56
C GLU A 244 6.11 -28.10 5.10
N ILE A 245 6.29 -26.87 4.61
CA ILE A 245 5.45 -25.72 4.99
C ILE A 245 4.02 -25.89 4.46
N SER A 246 3.84 -26.36 3.22
CA SER A 246 2.51 -26.60 2.63
C SER A 246 1.70 -27.67 3.37
N GLU A 247 2.36 -28.55 4.13
CA GLU A 247 1.74 -29.61 4.92
C GLU A 247 1.43 -29.19 6.38
N LEU A 248 1.80 -27.96 6.78
CA LEU A 248 1.46 -27.43 8.11
C LEU A 248 -0.06 -27.23 8.24
N GLN A 249 -0.60 -27.62 9.40
CA GLN A 249 -2.05 -27.60 9.68
C GLN A 249 -2.70 -26.23 9.47
N ASP A 250 -1.99 -25.14 9.80
CA ASP A 250 -2.53 -23.78 9.73
C ASP A 250 -2.34 -23.10 8.36
N VAL A 251 -1.68 -23.76 7.41
CA VAL A 251 -1.45 -23.27 6.05
C VAL A 251 -2.60 -23.73 5.15
N ALA A 252 -3.32 -22.77 4.55
CA ALA A 252 -4.37 -23.07 3.58
C ALA A 252 -3.79 -23.27 2.17
N ASP A 253 -2.87 -22.39 1.77
CA ASP A 253 -2.12 -22.47 0.51
C ASP A 253 -0.79 -21.71 0.66
N CYS A 254 0.18 -21.97 -0.21
CA CYS A 254 1.43 -21.21 -0.23
C CYS A 254 2.06 -21.12 -1.63
N ARG A 255 2.76 -20.01 -1.87
CA ARG A 255 3.40 -19.73 -3.16
C ARG A 255 4.69 -18.94 -2.99
N LEU A 256 5.73 -19.32 -3.74
CA LEU A 256 6.92 -18.51 -3.90
C LEU A 256 6.65 -17.35 -4.87
N LEU A 257 6.98 -16.13 -4.45
CA LEU A 257 7.07 -14.97 -5.35
C LEU A 257 8.45 -14.89 -6.02
N ARG A 258 9.48 -15.25 -5.25
CA ARG A 258 10.90 -15.34 -5.62
C ARG A 258 11.56 -16.38 -4.72
N ASP A 259 12.82 -16.69 -4.99
CA ASP A 259 13.58 -17.75 -4.34
C ASP A 259 13.59 -17.67 -2.81
N SER A 260 13.57 -16.47 -2.21
CA SER A 260 13.53 -16.29 -0.75
C SER A 260 12.26 -15.60 -0.24
N MET A 261 11.21 -15.56 -1.07
CA MET A 261 9.96 -14.82 -0.78
C MET A 261 8.77 -15.76 -0.81
N LEU A 262 8.25 -16.10 0.37
CA LEU A 262 7.13 -17.01 0.55
C LEU A 262 5.87 -16.25 0.93
N VAL A 263 4.77 -16.55 0.25
CA VAL A 263 3.42 -16.12 0.62
C VAL A 263 2.67 -17.33 1.15
N VAL A 264 2.01 -17.16 2.28
CA VAL A 264 1.17 -18.18 2.92
C VAL A 264 -0.22 -17.61 3.11
N THR A 265 -1.25 -18.35 2.73
CA THR A 265 -2.63 -18.03 3.10
C THR A 265 -3.06 -18.82 4.33
N VAL A 266 -3.90 -18.20 5.14
CA VAL A 266 -4.41 -18.80 6.38
C VAL A 266 -5.91 -18.61 6.49
N ASP A 267 -6.58 -19.58 7.10
CA ASP A 267 -7.99 -19.44 7.48
C ASP A 267 -8.10 -18.87 8.90
N ILE A 268 -8.68 -17.67 9.03
CA ILE A 268 -8.86 -16.98 10.31
C ILE A 268 -10.33 -17.01 10.70
N GLU A 269 -10.62 -17.72 11.79
CA GLU A 269 -11.95 -17.76 12.39
C GLU A 269 -12.31 -16.38 12.97
N GLY A 270 -13.56 -15.95 12.79
CA GLY A 270 -14.06 -14.69 13.33
C GLY A 270 -13.52 -13.43 12.64
N ARG A 271 -12.81 -13.57 11.51
CA ARG A 271 -12.38 -12.41 10.72
C ARG A 271 -13.57 -11.61 10.19
N PRO A 272 -13.50 -10.27 10.13
CA PRO A 272 -14.52 -9.43 9.54
C PRO A 272 -14.92 -9.86 8.13
N ASP A 273 -16.23 -9.88 7.85
CA ASP A 273 -16.73 -10.18 6.52
C ASP A 273 -16.43 -9.00 5.56
N PRO A 274 -15.91 -9.25 4.34
CA PRO A 274 -15.60 -8.18 3.39
C PRO A 274 -16.75 -7.22 3.05
N ARG A 275 -18.02 -7.65 3.09
CA ARG A 275 -19.19 -6.81 2.79
C ARG A 275 -19.62 -5.94 3.96
N THR A 276 -19.37 -6.38 5.19
CA THR A 276 -19.93 -5.72 6.38
C THR A 276 -18.86 -5.14 7.30
N GLY A 277 -17.61 -5.58 7.19
CA GLY A 277 -16.52 -5.19 8.07
C GLY A 277 -16.79 -5.61 9.51
N ALA A 278 -16.21 -4.88 10.47
CA ALA A 278 -16.47 -5.06 11.89
C ALA A 278 -16.35 -3.72 12.63
N SER A 279 -17.44 -3.31 13.28
CA SER A 279 -17.49 -2.03 14.04
C SER A 279 -17.13 -2.18 15.51
N TRP A 280 -17.34 -3.37 16.09
CA TRP A 280 -17.18 -3.62 17.51
C TRP A 280 -15.98 -4.54 17.77
N PRO A 281 -15.27 -4.36 18.90
CA PRO A 281 -14.18 -5.24 19.29
C PRO A 281 -14.64 -6.69 19.49
N ASP A 282 -13.78 -7.64 19.10
CA ASP A 282 -13.91 -9.07 19.37
C ASP A 282 -12.59 -9.58 19.94
N GLU A 283 -12.44 -9.44 21.26
CA GLU A 283 -11.19 -9.75 21.96
C GLU A 283 -10.83 -11.24 21.87
N GLU A 284 -11.83 -12.13 21.86
CA GLU A 284 -11.61 -13.57 21.79
C GLU A 284 -11.02 -13.96 20.44
N ASN A 285 -11.64 -13.54 19.33
CA ASN A 285 -11.15 -13.88 18.00
C ASN A 285 -9.87 -13.10 17.65
N ALA A 286 -9.71 -11.86 18.12
CA ALA A 286 -8.45 -11.12 17.99
C ALA A 286 -7.28 -11.85 18.68
N ALA A 287 -7.47 -12.31 19.93
CA ALA A 287 -6.44 -13.07 20.64
C ALA A 287 -6.13 -14.42 19.96
N LYS A 288 -7.16 -15.13 19.47
CA LYS A 288 -6.98 -16.38 18.70
C LYS A 288 -6.20 -16.15 17.41
N LYS A 289 -6.51 -15.09 16.66
CA LYS A 289 -5.77 -14.69 15.44
C LYS A 289 -4.30 -14.47 15.76
N VAL A 290 -3.99 -13.58 16.71
CA VAL A 290 -2.60 -13.25 17.07
C VAL A 290 -1.83 -14.50 17.49
N LYS A 291 -2.45 -15.37 18.29
CA LYS A 291 -1.84 -16.64 18.69
C LYS A 291 -1.58 -17.56 17.50
N LYS A 292 -2.57 -17.74 16.61
CA LYS A 292 -2.46 -18.59 15.42
C LYS A 292 -1.35 -18.10 14.48
N ILE A 293 -1.33 -16.80 14.18
CA ILE A 293 -0.32 -16.18 13.32
C ILE A 293 1.08 -16.33 13.91
N ASN A 294 1.25 -16.06 15.21
CA ASN A 294 2.55 -16.23 15.89
C ASN A 294 3.00 -17.70 15.91
N GLN A 295 2.09 -18.65 16.14
CA GLN A 295 2.38 -20.08 16.12
C GLN A 295 2.80 -20.55 14.72
N LEU A 296 2.06 -20.18 13.69
CA LEU A 296 2.39 -20.48 12.30
C LEU A 296 3.78 -19.96 11.94
N ARG A 297 4.02 -18.68 12.20
CA ARG A 297 5.27 -17.99 11.95
C ARG A 297 6.45 -18.70 12.62
N ASN A 298 6.32 -19.02 13.90
CA ASN A 298 7.33 -19.76 14.65
C ASN A 298 7.55 -21.18 14.08
N SER A 299 6.49 -21.86 13.62
CA SER A 299 6.58 -23.21 13.04
C SER A 299 7.33 -23.19 11.71
N ILE A 300 7.03 -22.21 10.84
CA ILE A 300 7.75 -22.01 9.57
C ILE A 300 9.24 -21.75 9.83
N TRP A 301 9.56 -20.89 10.79
CA TRP A 301 10.97 -20.59 11.10
C TRP A 301 11.72 -21.75 11.75
N GLN A 302 11.04 -22.63 12.49
CA GLN A 302 11.65 -23.85 13.02
C GLN A 302 12.02 -24.83 11.89
N LEU A 303 11.21 -24.91 10.83
CA LEU A 303 11.53 -25.70 9.64
C LEU A 303 12.69 -25.09 8.84
N ASP A 304 12.71 -23.76 8.73
CA ASP A 304 13.74 -23.04 7.97
C ASP A 304 15.04 -22.80 8.76
N SER A 305 15.73 -23.88 9.12
CA SER A 305 17.00 -23.84 9.88
C SER A 305 18.14 -23.06 9.18
N GLN A 306 18.05 -22.86 7.86
CA GLN A 306 19.08 -22.20 7.06
C GLN A 306 18.80 -20.71 6.81
N THR A 307 17.68 -20.17 7.31
CA THR A 307 17.31 -18.77 7.08
C THR A 307 17.10 -18.46 5.58
N ALA A 308 16.61 -19.45 4.84
CA ALA A 308 16.33 -19.32 3.41
C ALA A 308 15.13 -18.40 3.13
N ILE A 309 14.16 -18.37 4.05
CA ILE A 309 12.98 -17.50 3.98
C ILE A 309 13.35 -16.15 4.57
N ARG A 310 13.68 -15.19 3.70
CA ARG A 310 13.93 -13.80 4.08
C ARG A 310 12.68 -12.94 4.08
N TRP A 311 11.70 -13.26 3.24
CA TRP A 311 10.39 -12.60 3.25
C TRP A 311 9.31 -13.64 3.46
N LEU A 312 8.60 -13.54 4.58
CA LEU A 312 7.41 -14.32 4.88
C LEU A 312 6.20 -13.39 4.90
N PHE A 313 5.35 -13.51 3.88
CA PHE A 313 4.08 -12.81 3.78
C PHE A 313 2.95 -13.73 4.22
N VAL A 314 2.06 -13.26 5.07
CA VAL A 314 0.86 -13.99 5.49
C VAL A 314 -0.37 -13.18 5.13
N THR A 315 -1.36 -13.79 4.49
CA THR A 315 -2.64 -13.16 4.15
C THR A 315 -3.79 -14.15 4.35
N ASP A 316 -5.03 -13.69 4.28
CA ASP A 316 -6.18 -14.59 4.40
C ASP A 316 -6.31 -15.52 3.18
N ASN A 317 -7.03 -16.63 3.34
CA ASN A 317 -7.44 -17.54 2.26
C ASN A 317 -8.55 -16.98 1.33
N ASP A 318 -8.73 -15.65 1.27
CA ASP A 318 -9.67 -14.96 0.37
C ASP A 318 -9.06 -14.59 -1.00
N LEU A 319 -7.92 -15.21 -1.34
CA LEU A 319 -7.16 -15.01 -2.55
C LEU A 319 -6.74 -16.39 -3.12
N ASP A 320 -7.07 -16.65 -4.38
CA ASP A 320 -6.45 -17.75 -5.13
C ASP A 320 -5.03 -17.31 -5.54
N LEU A 321 -4.01 -17.86 -4.84
CA LEU A 321 -2.61 -17.52 -5.08
C LEU A 321 -2.14 -17.89 -6.50
N HIS A 322 -2.82 -18.80 -7.17
CA HIS A 322 -2.42 -19.34 -8.47
C HIS A 322 -3.20 -18.75 -9.65
N GLY A 323 -4.33 -18.10 -9.38
CA GLY A 323 -5.18 -17.48 -10.38
C GLY A 323 -4.61 -16.20 -11.02
N ASP A 324 -5.22 -15.79 -12.13
CA ASP A 324 -4.88 -14.55 -12.82
C ASP A 324 -5.16 -13.33 -11.92
N GLY A 325 -4.25 -12.36 -11.94
CA GLY A 325 -4.36 -11.16 -11.11
C GLY A 325 -3.97 -11.35 -9.63
N ALA A 326 -3.52 -12.54 -9.22
CA ALA A 326 -3.15 -12.82 -7.83
C ALA A 326 -2.08 -11.84 -7.30
N LYS A 327 -1.03 -11.57 -8.09
CA LYS A 327 0.03 -10.61 -7.73
C LYS A 327 -0.52 -9.19 -7.47
N ARG A 328 -1.49 -8.73 -8.27
CA ARG A 328 -2.13 -7.42 -8.12
C ARG A 328 -2.96 -7.37 -6.83
N ARG A 329 -3.78 -8.39 -6.58
CA ARG A 329 -4.58 -8.48 -5.35
C ARG A 329 -3.69 -8.57 -4.12
N LEU A 330 -2.62 -9.35 -4.19
CA LEU A 330 -1.64 -9.48 -3.13
C LEU A 330 -0.94 -8.13 -2.85
N LEU A 331 -0.52 -7.40 -3.88
CA LEU A 331 0.07 -6.06 -3.70
C LEU A 331 -0.88 -5.10 -2.95
N TRP A 332 -2.17 -5.14 -3.28
CA TRP A 332 -3.19 -4.38 -2.52
C TRP A 332 -3.31 -4.88 -1.06
N GLN A 333 -3.43 -6.19 -0.83
CA GLN A 333 -3.55 -6.74 0.54
C GLN A 333 -2.34 -6.36 1.41
N LEU A 334 -1.13 -6.59 0.88
CA LEU A 334 0.13 -6.33 1.60
C LEU A 334 0.32 -4.85 1.94
N THR A 335 -0.26 -3.93 1.18
CA THR A 335 -0.09 -2.49 1.44
C THR A 335 -1.24 -1.86 2.21
N SER A 336 -2.43 -2.46 2.15
CA SER A 336 -3.65 -1.89 2.72
C SER A 336 -4.17 -2.59 3.98
N ARG A 337 -3.74 -3.83 4.29
CA ARG A 337 -4.24 -4.60 5.45
C ARG A 337 -3.34 -4.58 6.69
N PHE A 338 -2.21 -3.88 6.63
CA PHE A 338 -1.20 -3.93 7.69
C PHE A 338 -0.88 -2.53 8.25
N ALA A 339 -0.55 -2.50 9.54
CA ALA A 339 0.10 -1.37 10.21
C ALA A 339 1.56 -1.74 10.49
N VAL A 340 2.50 -0.85 10.14
CA VAL A 340 3.94 -1.13 10.24
C VAL A 340 4.34 -1.48 11.68
N GLU A 341 3.79 -0.79 12.69
CA GLU A 341 4.08 -1.05 14.10
C GLU A 341 3.52 -2.37 14.65
N ARG A 342 2.48 -2.94 14.03
CA ARG A 342 1.74 -4.10 14.55
C ARG A 342 2.08 -5.38 13.79
N ASP A 343 2.19 -5.27 12.48
CA ASP A 343 2.09 -6.42 11.58
C ASP A 343 3.36 -6.65 10.75
N PHE A 344 4.39 -5.80 10.91
CA PHE A 344 5.65 -5.90 10.19
C PHE A 344 6.82 -6.06 11.17
N ILE A 345 7.63 -7.11 10.97
CA ILE A 345 8.81 -7.40 11.79
C ILE A 345 9.98 -7.62 10.84
N ALA A 346 11.11 -6.96 11.11
CA ALA A 346 12.38 -7.19 10.43
C ALA A 346 13.46 -7.44 11.49
N GLU A 347 13.85 -8.71 11.66
CA GLU A 347 14.85 -9.11 12.65
C GLU A 347 15.55 -10.42 12.22
N ASN A 348 16.80 -10.58 12.62
CA ASN A 348 17.60 -11.80 12.41
C ASN A 348 17.64 -12.24 10.93
N GLY A 349 17.78 -11.27 10.02
CA GLY A 349 17.85 -11.51 8.58
C GLY A 349 16.53 -11.94 7.95
N ARG A 350 15.39 -11.76 8.65
CA ARG A 350 14.05 -12.14 8.19
C ARG A 350 13.07 -11.00 8.27
N ILE A 351 12.11 -11.00 7.36
CA ILE A 351 10.94 -10.13 7.35
C ILE A 351 9.70 -11.00 7.52
N PHE A 352 8.86 -10.63 8.47
CA PHE A 352 7.52 -11.13 8.62
C PHE A 352 6.53 -10.00 8.36
N TRP A 353 5.60 -10.25 7.44
CA TRP A 353 4.61 -9.27 7.00
C TRP A 353 3.22 -9.91 7.08
N ASP A 354 2.47 -9.59 8.13
CA ASP A 354 1.09 -10.01 8.31
C ASP A 354 0.13 -9.02 7.61
N ALA A 355 -0.59 -9.51 6.60
CA ALA A 355 -1.62 -8.77 5.89
C ALA A 355 -2.99 -9.45 6.03
N THR A 356 -3.15 -10.33 7.03
CA THR A 356 -4.45 -10.91 7.36
C THR A 356 -5.39 -9.85 7.91
N THR A 357 -6.68 -10.02 7.64
CA THR A 357 -7.73 -9.06 7.97
C THR A 357 -7.72 -8.72 9.47
N PRO A 358 -7.45 -7.46 9.86
CA PRO A 358 -7.43 -7.06 11.25
C PRO A 358 -8.78 -7.28 11.93
N ILE A 359 -8.78 -7.86 13.13
CA ILE A 359 -9.96 -8.03 13.97
C ILE A 359 -9.94 -6.89 14.99
N PRO A 360 -10.99 -6.05 15.09
CA PRO A 360 -11.03 -4.96 16.05
C PRO A 360 -10.84 -5.46 17.49
N SER A 361 -10.02 -4.77 18.26
CA SER A 361 -9.61 -5.16 19.62
C SER A 361 -9.11 -3.93 20.39
N LEU A 362 -9.51 -3.83 21.65
CA LEU A 362 -9.02 -2.82 22.59
C LEU A 362 -7.86 -3.32 23.45
N GLU A 363 -7.62 -4.63 23.45
CA GLU A 363 -6.54 -5.29 24.20
C GLU A 363 -5.28 -5.50 23.34
N GLY A 364 -4.21 -6.00 23.97
CA GLY A 364 -2.92 -6.24 23.32
C GLY A 364 -1.96 -5.05 23.34
N GLU A 365 -0.77 -5.25 22.77
CA GLU A 365 0.28 -4.22 22.73
C GLU A 365 -0.09 -3.06 21.80
N THR A 366 -0.73 -3.38 20.67
CA THR A 366 -1.22 -2.39 19.71
C THR A 366 -2.69 -2.67 19.38
N PRO A 367 -3.63 -1.82 19.81
CA PRO A 367 -5.05 -2.06 19.57
C PRO A 367 -5.40 -1.94 18.08
N VAL A 368 -6.52 -2.54 17.71
CA VAL A 368 -7.04 -2.56 16.34
C VAL A 368 -8.38 -1.83 16.33
N ARG A 369 -8.44 -0.73 15.58
CA ARG A 369 -9.69 0.01 15.40
C ARG A 369 -10.70 -0.81 14.59
N ARG A 370 -11.92 -0.28 14.46
CA ARG A 370 -12.94 -0.86 13.57
C ARG A 370 -12.37 -1.14 12.17
N TRP A 371 -12.73 -2.28 11.61
CA TRP A 371 -12.27 -2.69 10.30
C TRP A 371 -13.37 -2.41 9.26
N PRO A 372 -13.14 -1.54 8.27
CA PRO A 372 -14.18 -1.17 7.31
C PRO A 372 -14.49 -2.31 6.33
N ALA A 373 -15.72 -2.29 5.79
CA ALA A 373 -16.08 -3.14 4.67
C ALA A 373 -15.29 -2.73 3.41
N ILE A 374 -15.05 -3.70 2.52
CA ILE A 374 -14.46 -3.48 1.21
C ILE A 374 -15.55 -2.98 0.26
N THR A 375 -15.21 -2.02 -0.60
CA THR A 375 -16.10 -1.54 -1.66
C THR A 375 -16.26 -2.64 -2.71
N MET A 376 -17.38 -3.34 -2.65
CA MET A 376 -17.71 -4.41 -3.60
C MET A 376 -18.98 -4.07 -4.36
N HIS A 377 -19.05 -4.49 -5.62
CA HIS A 377 -20.24 -4.28 -6.43
C HIS A 377 -21.37 -5.17 -5.95
N ASP A 378 -22.57 -4.61 -5.97
CA ASP A 378 -23.78 -5.37 -5.66
C ASP A 378 -24.04 -6.42 -6.77
N PRO A 379 -24.38 -7.69 -6.42
CA PRO A 379 -24.62 -8.73 -7.40
C PRO A 379 -25.73 -8.43 -8.42
N GLU A 380 -26.78 -7.70 -8.02
CA GLU A 380 -27.83 -7.29 -8.97
C GLU A 380 -27.30 -6.24 -9.95
N THR A 381 -26.44 -5.34 -9.48
CA THR A 381 -25.74 -4.37 -10.33
C THR A 381 -24.83 -5.07 -11.33
N LEU A 382 -24.03 -6.04 -10.90
CA LEU A 382 -23.17 -6.84 -11.79
C LEU A 382 -24.01 -7.55 -12.87
N LYS A 383 -25.08 -8.22 -12.47
CA LYS A 383 -26.01 -8.88 -13.40
C LYS A 383 -26.67 -7.89 -14.37
N ALA A 384 -27.00 -6.68 -13.91
CA ALA A 384 -27.60 -5.66 -14.74
C ALA A 384 -26.63 -5.11 -15.80
N ILE A 385 -25.31 -5.15 -15.55
CA ILE A 385 -24.29 -4.68 -16.50
C ILE A 385 -23.77 -5.77 -17.44
N GLU A 386 -23.97 -7.06 -17.14
CA GLU A 386 -23.60 -8.18 -18.02
C GLU A 386 -24.17 -8.01 -19.45
N ARG A 387 -25.33 -7.35 -19.59
CA ARG A 387 -25.94 -7.04 -20.89
C ARG A 387 -25.10 -6.14 -21.81
N PHE A 388 -24.07 -5.49 -21.28
CA PHE A 388 -23.21 -4.56 -22.03
C PHE A 388 -21.97 -5.24 -22.63
N ASP A 389 -21.81 -6.56 -22.49
CA ASP A 389 -20.69 -7.34 -23.07
C ASP A 389 -19.31 -6.73 -22.76
N LEU A 390 -19.14 -6.34 -21.50
CA LEU A 390 -17.90 -5.74 -21.00
C LEU A 390 -16.82 -6.83 -20.83
N PRO A 391 -15.52 -6.48 -20.94
CA PRO A 391 -14.44 -7.42 -20.66
C PRO A 391 -14.59 -8.06 -19.27
N PRO A 392 -14.27 -9.36 -19.13
CA PRO A 392 -14.41 -10.06 -17.85
C PRO A 392 -13.50 -9.46 -16.79
N TRP A 393 -14.02 -9.34 -15.57
CA TRP A 393 -13.23 -8.95 -14.40
C TRP A 393 -12.27 -10.09 -14.00
N PRO A 394 -11.01 -9.79 -13.62
CA PRO A 394 -10.09 -10.77 -13.05
C PRO A 394 -10.70 -11.48 -11.83
N ASN A 395 -10.62 -12.80 -11.78
CA ASN A 395 -11.20 -13.63 -10.70
C ASN A 395 -10.72 -13.25 -9.28
N ASN A 396 -9.54 -12.62 -9.17
CA ASN A 396 -8.92 -12.21 -7.91
C ASN A 396 -9.23 -10.76 -7.47
N LEU A 397 -10.05 -10.02 -8.22
CA LEU A 397 -10.65 -8.77 -7.76
C LEU A 397 -11.99 -9.13 -7.13
N VAL A 398 -11.95 -9.44 -5.83
CA VAL A 398 -13.05 -10.01 -5.05
C VAL A 398 -14.39 -9.32 -5.36
N MET A 399 -15.36 -10.13 -5.80
CA MET A 399 -16.76 -9.76 -6.06
C MET A 399 -17.59 -9.63 -4.78
#